data_AF-A0A7V5G6F0-F1
#
_entry.id   AF-A0A7V5G6F0-F1
#
_cell.length_a   1.000
_cell.length_b   1.000
_cell.length_c   1.000
_cell.angle_alpha   90.00
_cell.angle_beta   90.00
_cell.angle_gamma   90.00
#
_symmetry.space_group_name_H-M   'P 1'
#
loop_
_entity.id
_entity.type
_entity.pdbx_description
1 polymer ?
#
loop_
_entity_poly.entity_id
_entity_poly.type
_entity_poly.pdbx_seq_one_letter_code
_entity_poly.pdbx_strand_id
1 'polypeptide(L)'
;LCKNIVDVGADIVVTTHPHVLGGYEKYRDRHIFYSLGDFVFDADSNIRRRGGILCLAIREDLGVELLPIVIDQNICVLLAKNKMSKKILKKYRKVSAALADENYDRMYGLYYFMSFCAFQLDRLLYKIRRKGLKEMILFLFSRRRYFAFYVNNAKNRWFL
;
A
#
# COMPACT_ATOMS: atom_id res chain seq x y z
N LEU A 1 -17.50 3.74 -5.69
CA LEU A 1 -17.85 3.94 -4.27
C LEU A 1 -17.33 5.28 -3.74
N CYS A 2 -16.00 5.53 -3.67
CA CYS A 2 -15.47 6.77 -3.10
C CYS A 2 -15.96 8.05 -3.80
N LYS A 3 -16.04 8.05 -5.14
CA LYS A 3 -16.60 9.16 -5.92
C LYS A 3 -18.06 9.43 -5.54
N ASN A 4 -18.88 8.38 -5.40
CA ASN A 4 -20.27 8.53 -4.94
C ASN A 4 -20.35 9.12 -3.53
N ILE A 5 -19.40 8.81 -2.63
CA ILE A 5 -19.35 9.41 -1.28
C ILE A 5 -19.07 10.92 -1.37
N VAL A 6 -18.22 11.34 -2.31
CA VAL A 6 -18.05 12.78 -2.62
C VAL A 6 -19.33 13.36 -3.20
N ASP A 7 -20.00 12.65 -4.11
CA ASP A 7 -21.23 13.13 -4.77
C ASP A 7 -22.39 13.36 -3.79
N VAL A 8 -22.42 12.65 -2.66
CA VAL A 8 -23.42 12.86 -1.59
C VAL A 8 -22.98 13.91 -0.55
N GLY A 9 -21.83 14.57 -0.75
CA GLY A 9 -21.43 15.77 -0.01
C GLY A 9 -20.15 15.66 0.82
N ALA A 10 -19.34 14.59 0.70
CA ALA A 10 -18.08 14.50 1.44
C ALA A 10 -16.97 15.35 0.81
N ASP A 11 -16.32 16.20 1.61
CA ASP A 11 -15.16 16.98 1.15
C ASP A 11 -13.84 16.17 1.14
N ILE A 12 -13.77 15.11 1.95
CA ILE A 12 -12.65 14.18 2.00
C ILE A 12 -13.14 12.75 2.19
N VAL A 13 -12.55 11.82 1.44
CA VAL A 13 -12.72 10.38 1.64
C VAL A 13 -11.35 9.77 1.92
N VAL A 14 -11.20 9.08 3.05
CA VAL A 14 -9.99 8.31 3.38
C VAL A 14 -10.38 6.86 3.49
N THR A 15 -9.88 6.03 2.57
CA THR A 15 -10.08 4.58 2.64
C THR A 15 -8.92 3.92 3.38
N THR A 16 -9.21 2.83 4.08
CA THR A 16 -8.24 2.01 4.79
C THR A 16 -8.41 0.57 4.32
N HIS A 17 -7.43 -0.31 4.62
CA HIS A 17 -7.39 -1.77 4.41
C HIS A 17 -6.11 -2.25 3.70
N PRO A 18 -5.64 -1.61 2.61
CA PRO A 18 -4.34 -1.98 2.04
C PRO A 18 -3.19 -1.68 3.01
N HIS A 19 -2.40 -2.68 3.39
CA HIS A 19 -1.22 -2.55 4.26
C HIS A 19 -0.03 -1.79 3.61
N VAL A 20 -0.28 -1.08 2.53
CA VAL A 20 0.71 -0.32 1.76
C VAL A 20 0.12 1.04 1.44
N LEU A 21 0.97 2.07 1.44
CA LEU A 21 0.56 3.41 1.00
C LEU A 21 0.06 3.32 -0.45
N GLY A 22 -1.20 3.71 -0.66
CA GLY A 22 -1.80 3.74 -1.99
C GLY A 22 -1.73 5.13 -2.61
N GLY A 23 -2.73 5.47 -3.41
CA GLY A 23 -2.75 6.69 -4.21
C GLY A 23 -3.66 7.77 -3.64
N TYR A 24 -3.72 8.88 -4.36
CA TYR A 24 -4.59 10.01 -4.10
C TYR A 24 -5.15 10.51 -5.41
N GLU A 25 -6.43 10.85 -5.40
CA GLU A 25 -7.09 11.54 -6.49
C GLU A 25 -7.84 12.77 -5.96
N LYS A 26 -7.93 13.79 -6.81
CA LYS A 26 -8.80 14.94 -6.59
C LYS A 26 -10.01 14.77 -7.51
N TYR A 27 -11.21 14.71 -6.95
CA TYR A 27 -12.45 14.50 -7.68
C TYR A 27 -13.45 15.59 -7.31
N ARG A 28 -13.95 16.36 -8.29
CA ARG A 28 -14.87 17.51 -8.08
C ARG A 28 -14.38 18.47 -6.98
N ASP A 29 -13.09 18.80 -7.06
CA ASP A 29 -12.38 19.60 -6.06
C ASP A 29 -12.29 19.03 -4.63
N ARG A 30 -12.73 17.78 -4.42
CA ARG A 30 -12.64 17.06 -3.15
C ARG A 30 -11.52 16.03 -3.15
N HIS A 31 -11.08 15.65 -1.96
CA HIS A 31 -9.88 14.83 -1.79
C HIS A 31 -10.23 13.37 -1.51
N ILE A 32 -9.64 12.43 -2.24
CA ILE A 32 -9.83 11.00 -2.00
C ILE A 32 -8.45 10.35 -1.81
N PHE A 33 -8.22 9.77 -0.63
CA PHE A 33 -7.00 9.06 -0.28
C PHE A 33 -7.26 7.55 -0.23
N TYR A 34 -6.50 6.80 -1.03
CA TYR A 34 -6.58 5.36 -1.13
C TYR A 34 -5.50 4.71 -0.28
N SER A 35 -5.81 4.39 0.98
CA SER A 35 -4.89 3.84 1.99
C SER A 35 -3.69 4.71 2.35
N LEU A 36 -3.50 4.90 3.66
CA LEU A 36 -2.30 5.51 4.23
C LEU A 36 -1.18 4.49 4.52
N GLY A 37 -1.45 3.20 4.31
CA GLY A 37 -0.56 2.10 4.68
C GLY A 37 -0.56 1.82 6.19
N ASP A 38 0.37 0.96 6.61
CA ASP A 38 0.52 0.61 8.03
C ASP A 38 1.11 1.81 8.81
N PHE A 39 0.53 2.11 9.98
CA PHE A 39 1.05 3.10 10.93
C PHE A 39 1.95 2.44 11.97
N VAL A 40 1.45 1.41 12.68
CA VAL A 40 2.22 0.60 13.65
C VAL A 40 1.91 -0.88 13.39
N PHE A 41 2.85 -1.60 12.78
CA PHE A 41 2.71 -3.03 12.50
C PHE A 41 4.07 -3.73 12.46
N ASP A 42 4.10 -4.99 12.89
CA ASP A 42 5.26 -5.89 12.90
C ASP A 42 5.45 -6.61 11.55
N ALA A 43 5.27 -5.91 10.44
CA ALA A 43 5.33 -6.53 9.12
C ALA A 43 6.75 -7.02 8.76
N ASP A 44 6.84 -8.29 8.36
CA ASP A 44 8.02 -8.92 7.72
C ASP A 44 8.23 -8.41 6.26
N SER A 45 8.07 -7.11 6.00
CA SER A 45 8.30 -6.50 4.68
C SER A 45 8.68 -5.02 4.77
N ASN A 46 9.67 -4.63 3.98
CA ASN A 46 10.11 -3.24 3.90
C ASN A 46 9.10 -2.34 3.18
N ILE A 47 8.23 -2.90 2.33
CA ILE A 47 7.21 -2.14 1.61
C ILE A 47 6.07 -1.76 2.54
N ARG A 48 5.66 -2.68 3.42
CA ARG A 48 4.60 -2.43 4.42
C ARG A 48 5.05 -1.48 5.54
N ARG A 49 6.35 -1.45 5.82
CA ARG A 49 6.99 -0.51 6.76
C ARG A 49 7.10 0.93 6.21
N ARG A 50 6.34 1.28 5.18
CA ARG A 50 6.27 2.63 4.59
C ARG A 50 4.81 3.03 4.48
N GLY A 51 4.47 4.11 5.15
CA GLY A 51 3.12 4.66 5.19
C GLY A 51 3.13 6.18 5.00
N GLY A 52 2.00 6.79 5.32
CA GLY A 52 1.86 8.24 5.41
C GLY A 52 0.99 8.65 6.58
N ILE A 53 1.28 9.81 7.16
CA ILE A 53 0.38 10.53 8.05
C ILE A 53 -0.30 11.61 7.20
N LEU A 54 -1.63 11.62 7.20
CA LEU A 54 -2.41 12.67 6.56
C LEU A 54 -2.63 13.79 7.57
N CYS A 55 -2.07 14.96 7.30
CA CYS A 55 -2.30 16.19 8.04
C CYS A 55 -3.42 16.98 7.36
N LEU A 56 -4.42 17.35 8.15
CA LEU A 56 -5.58 18.11 7.69
C LEU A 56 -5.61 19.44 8.45
N ALA A 57 -5.70 20.53 7.71
CA ALA A 57 -5.98 21.86 8.23
C ALA A 57 -7.40 22.23 7.84
N ILE A 58 -8.32 22.18 8.80
CA ILE A 58 -9.74 22.48 8.56
C ILE A 58 -9.98 23.95 8.93
N ARG A 59 -10.12 24.79 7.91
CA ARG A 59 -10.47 26.22 7.99
C ARG A 59 -11.59 26.50 6.97
N GLU A 60 -11.75 27.77 6.55
CA GLU A 60 -12.60 28.12 5.40
C GLU A 60 -12.20 27.32 4.16
N ASP A 61 -10.90 27.20 3.92
CA ASP A 61 -10.32 26.26 2.97
C ASP A 61 -9.73 25.03 3.68
N LEU A 62 -9.86 23.88 3.03
CA LEU A 62 -9.25 22.63 3.50
C LEU A 62 -7.80 22.51 2.99
N GLY A 63 -6.84 22.52 3.92
CA GLY A 63 -5.46 22.16 3.64
C GLY A 63 -5.21 20.66 3.85
N VAL A 64 -4.57 20.01 2.87
CA VAL A 64 -4.17 18.60 2.98
C VAL A 64 -2.68 18.41 2.71
N GLU A 65 -2.00 17.68 3.58
CA GLU A 65 -0.60 17.33 3.42
C GLU A 65 -0.35 15.87 3.81
N LEU A 66 0.42 15.13 3.00
CA LEU A 66 0.84 13.77 3.33
C LEU A 66 2.29 13.76 3.78
N LEU A 67 2.51 13.43 5.05
CA LEU A 67 3.84 13.25 5.63
C LEU A 67 4.27 11.78 5.50
N PRO A 68 5.30 11.44 4.71
CA PRO A 68 5.75 10.06 4.55
C PRO A 68 6.39 9.55 5.84
N ILE A 69 6.06 8.33 6.24
CA ILE A 69 6.60 7.67 7.44
C ILE A 69 7.28 6.33 7.12
N VAL A 70 8.13 5.91 8.04
CA VAL A 70 8.78 4.59 8.05
C VAL A 70 8.61 3.97 9.42
N ILE A 71 8.29 2.66 9.44
CA ILE A 71 8.26 1.85 10.66
C ILE A 71 9.61 1.14 10.80
N ASP A 72 10.39 1.54 11.80
CA ASP A 72 11.70 0.94 12.06
C ASP A 72 11.58 -0.45 12.69
N GLN A 73 12.71 -1.14 12.87
CA GLN A 73 12.72 -2.51 13.39
C GLN A 73 12.17 -2.65 14.81
N ASN A 74 12.18 -1.57 15.60
CA ASN A 74 11.64 -1.53 16.95
C ASN A 74 10.14 -1.20 16.94
N ILE A 75 9.51 -1.17 15.77
CA ILE A 75 8.09 -0.85 15.58
C ILE A 75 7.83 0.64 15.91
N CYS A 76 8.86 1.47 15.88
CA CYS A 76 8.74 2.91 16.06
C CYS A 76 8.40 3.59 14.74
N VAL A 77 7.44 4.52 14.78
CA VAL A 77 7.04 5.33 13.63
C VAL A 77 7.92 6.57 13.56
N LEU A 78 8.62 6.72 12.44
CA LEU A 78 9.51 7.86 12.19
C LEU A 78 9.10 8.58 10.91
N LEU A 79 9.19 9.91 10.91
CA LEU A 79 9.09 10.67 9.66
C LEU A 79 10.21 10.24 8.72
N ALA A 80 9.84 9.91 7.48
CA ALA A 80 10.80 9.53 6.45
C ALA A 80 11.68 10.74 6.12
N LYS A 81 13.01 10.56 6.11
CA LYS A 81 13.97 11.61 5.76
C LYS A 81 14.62 11.36 4.40
N ASN A 82 15.11 12.43 3.77
CA ASN A 82 16.00 12.42 2.61
C ASN A 82 15.53 11.48 1.47
N LYS A 83 16.37 10.51 1.11
CA LYS A 83 16.16 9.55 0.01
C LYS A 83 14.92 8.69 0.20
N MET A 84 14.59 8.31 1.43
CA MET A 84 13.43 7.46 1.70
C MET A 84 12.12 8.21 1.50
N SER A 85 12.04 9.46 2.00
CA SER A 85 10.88 10.34 1.76
C SER A 85 10.63 10.51 0.26
N LYS A 86 11.68 10.85 -0.52
CA LYS A 86 11.59 10.97 -1.98
C LYS A 86 11.11 9.68 -2.65
N LYS A 87 11.55 8.51 -2.16
CA LYS A 87 11.14 7.20 -2.69
C LYS A 87 9.66 6.90 -2.42
N ILE A 88 9.18 7.18 -1.21
CA ILE A 88 7.77 6.99 -0.82
C ILE A 88 6.88 7.91 -1.65
N LEU A 89 7.20 9.21 -1.68
CA LEU A 89 6.43 10.21 -2.43
C LEU A 89 6.45 9.95 -3.94
N LYS A 90 7.57 9.47 -4.51
CA LYS A 90 7.62 9.07 -5.92
C LYS A 90 6.67 7.91 -6.22
N LYS A 91 6.58 6.91 -5.33
CA LYS A 91 5.63 5.80 -5.49
C LYS A 91 4.19 6.28 -5.35
N TYR A 92 3.90 7.06 -4.31
CA TYR A 92 2.60 7.68 -4.07
C TYR A 92 2.12 8.44 -5.31
N ARG A 93 2.93 9.37 -5.84
CA ARG A 93 2.61 10.14 -7.05
C ARG A 93 2.41 9.26 -8.28
N LYS A 94 3.19 8.19 -8.44
CA LYS A 94 3.02 7.25 -9.55
C LYS A 94 1.67 6.53 -9.49
N VAL A 95 1.26 6.09 -8.30
CA VAL A 95 -0.05 5.45 -8.10
C VAL A 95 -1.17 6.46 -8.30
N SER A 96 -1.04 7.68 -7.74
CA SER A 96 -1.97 8.79 -7.98
C SER A 96 -2.14 9.12 -9.46
N ALA A 97 -1.06 9.19 -10.23
CA ALA A 97 -1.14 9.46 -11.66
C ALA A 97 -1.85 8.34 -12.42
N ALA A 98 -1.64 7.09 -12.02
CA ALA A 98 -2.31 5.95 -12.63
C ALA A 98 -3.83 5.95 -12.36
N LEU A 99 -4.28 6.44 -11.20
CA LEU A 99 -5.71 6.52 -10.85
C LEU A 99 -6.52 7.45 -11.77
N ALA A 100 -5.86 8.38 -12.47
CA ALA A 100 -6.52 9.28 -13.41
C ALA A 100 -6.80 8.62 -14.78
N ASP A 101 -6.23 7.44 -15.06
CA ASP A 101 -6.43 6.73 -16.33
C ASP A 101 -7.76 5.95 -16.29
N GLU A 102 -8.60 6.13 -17.31
CA GLU A 102 -9.88 5.39 -17.44
C GLU A 102 -9.68 3.87 -17.56
N ASN A 103 -8.50 3.43 -18.00
CA ASN A 103 -8.14 2.01 -18.06
C ASN A 103 -7.53 1.48 -16.76
N TYR A 104 -7.55 2.26 -15.67
CA TYR A 104 -6.94 1.88 -14.40
C TYR A 104 -7.37 0.48 -13.97
N ASP A 105 -8.67 0.17 -13.96
CA ASP A 105 -9.18 -1.13 -13.49
C ASP A 105 -8.62 -2.32 -14.31
N ARG A 106 -8.45 -2.15 -15.63
CA ARG A 106 -7.87 -3.16 -16.51
C ARG A 106 -6.36 -3.31 -16.28
N MET A 107 -5.67 -2.20 -16.07
CA MET A 107 -4.23 -2.17 -15.79
C MET A 107 -3.90 -2.62 -14.36
N TYR A 108 -4.85 -2.44 -13.44
CA TYR A 108 -4.69 -2.69 -12.01
C TYR A 108 -4.51 -4.17 -11.70
N GLY A 109 -5.22 -5.07 -12.40
CA GLY A 109 -5.04 -6.51 -12.20
C GLY A 109 -3.60 -6.98 -12.47
N LEU A 110 -3.01 -6.55 -13.59
CA LEU A 110 -1.62 -6.88 -13.93
C LEU A 110 -0.62 -6.18 -12.99
N TYR A 111 -0.86 -4.91 -12.69
CA TYR A 111 -0.04 -4.15 -11.74
C TYR A 111 -0.07 -4.73 -10.33
N TYR A 112 -1.25 -5.17 -9.87
CA TYR A 112 -1.45 -5.81 -8.58
C TYR A 112 -0.71 -7.13 -8.54
N PHE A 113 -0.84 -7.97 -9.56
CA PHE A 113 -0.10 -9.23 -9.65
C PHE A 113 1.41 -9.01 -9.59
N MET A 114 1.93 -8.03 -10.34
CA MET A 114 3.35 -7.66 -10.29
C MET A 114 3.78 -7.10 -8.94
N SER A 115 2.94 -6.28 -8.30
CA SER A 115 3.19 -5.74 -6.97
C SER A 115 3.15 -6.82 -5.89
N PHE A 116 2.26 -7.81 -6.04
CA PHE A 116 2.17 -8.98 -5.19
C PHE A 116 3.43 -9.84 -5.30
N CYS A 117 3.86 -10.16 -6.52
CA CYS A 117 5.12 -10.88 -6.75
C CYS A 117 6.32 -10.13 -6.14
N ALA A 118 6.41 -8.81 -6.37
CA ALA A 118 7.45 -7.98 -5.77
C ALA A 118 7.40 -7.97 -4.24
N PHE A 119 6.21 -7.97 -3.65
CA PHE A 119 6.01 -8.09 -2.20
C PHE A 119 6.45 -9.45 -1.66
N GLN A 120 6.11 -10.55 -2.34
CA GLN A 120 6.58 -11.89 -1.93
C GLN A 120 8.11 -11.97 -1.99
N LEU A 121 8.74 -11.42 -3.02
CA LEU A 121 10.19 -11.35 -3.14
C LEU A 121 10.81 -10.47 -2.04
N ASP A 122 10.27 -9.29 -1.75
CA ASP A 122 10.75 -8.43 -0.66
C ASP A 122 10.67 -9.15 0.69
N ARG A 123 9.60 -9.89 0.95
CA ARG A 123 9.41 -10.68 2.16
C ARG A 123 10.43 -11.82 2.27
N LEU A 124 10.69 -12.55 1.18
CA LEU A 124 11.71 -13.59 1.15
C LEU A 124 13.10 -13.01 1.39
N LEU A 125 13.47 -11.94 0.67
CA LEU A 125 14.74 -11.24 0.85
C LEU A 125 14.89 -10.67 2.26
N TYR A 126 13.82 -10.13 2.84
CA TYR A 126 13.81 -9.66 4.22
C TYR A 126 14.12 -10.81 5.19
N LYS A 127 13.44 -11.96 5.04
CA LYS A 127 13.69 -13.14 5.88
C LYS A 127 15.10 -13.69 5.72
N ILE A 128 15.62 -13.84 4.49
CA ILE A 128 16.99 -14.32 4.27
C ILE A 128 17.99 -13.38 4.97
N ARG A 129 17.87 -12.07 4.75
CA ARG A 129 18.81 -11.08 5.32
C ARG A 129 18.72 -10.97 6.85
N ARG A 130 17.57 -11.28 7.45
CA ARG A 130 17.32 -11.05 8.89
C ARG A 130 17.37 -12.32 9.73
N LYS A 131 16.91 -13.43 9.19
CA LYS A 131 16.67 -14.70 9.89
C LYS A 131 17.45 -15.88 9.28
N GLY A 132 18.16 -15.65 8.17
CA GLY A 132 18.96 -16.66 7.49
C GLY A 132 18.16 -17.57 6.55
N LEU A 133 18.88 -18.41 5.81
CA LEU A 133 18.32 -19.27 4.76
C LEU A 133 17.40 -20.37 5.33
N LYS A 134 17.72 -20.89 6.51
CA LYS A 134 16.94 -21.94 7.20
C LYS A 134 15.49 -21.50 7.44
N GLU A 135 15.30 -20.27 7.92
CA GLU A 135 13.99 -19.70 8.20
C GLU A 135 13.18 -19.40 6.91
N MET A 136 13.86 -19.06 5.81
CA MET A 136 13.21 -18.95 4.51
C MET A 136 12.69 -20.32 4.03
N ILE A 137 13.51 -21.37 4.16
CA ILE A 137 13.13 -22.74 3.76
C ILE A 137 11.94 -23.22 4.60
N LEU A 138 11.99 -23.09 5.92
CA LEU A 138 10.87 -23.42 6.82
C LEU A 138 9.59 -22.65 6.45
N PHE A 139 9.71 -21.36 6.13
CA PHE A 139 8.60 -20.54 5.67
C PHE A 139 7.96 -21.09 4.39
N LEU A 140 8.76 -21.50 3.39
CA LEU A 140 8.25 -22.11 2.16
C LEU A 140 7.57 -23.46 2.41
N PHE A 141 8.18 -24.32 3.24
CA PHE A 141 7.59 -25.62 3.62
C PHE A 141 6.26 -25.47 4.35
N SER A 142 6.16 -24.53 5.29
CA SER A 142 4.90 -24.23 6.00
C SER A 142 3.76 -23.81 5.08
N ARG A 143 4.11 -23.23 3.91
CA ARG A 143 3.15 -22.75 2.91
C ARG A 143 2.79 -23.76 1.83
N ARG A 144 3.44 -24.93 1.80
CA ARG A 144 3.17 -26.01 0.82
C ARG A 144 1.70 -26.43 0.82
N ARG A 145 1.04 -26.42 1.98
CA ARG A 145 -0.40 -26.77 2.11
C ARG A 145 -1.33 -25.73 1.46
N TYR A 146 -0.91 -24.45 1.43
CA TYR A 146 -1.65 -23.38 0.77
C TYR A 146 -1.40 -23.32 -0.73
N PHE A 147 -0.26 -23.84 -1.21
CA PHE A 147 0.04 -23.88 -2.64
C PHE A 147 -1.01 -24.67 -3.42
N ALA A 148 -1.43 -25.84 -2.91
CA ALA A 148 -2.52 -26.62 -3.50
C ALA A 148 -3.86 -25.85 -3.51
N PHE A 149 -4.14 -25.08 -2.45
CA PHE A 149 -5.33 -24.22 -2.38
C PHE A 149 -5.31 -23.09 -3.44
N TYR A 150 -4.17 -22.42 -3.62
CA TYR A 150 -4.03 -21.35 -4.62
C TYR A 150 -4.07 -21.88 -6.06
N VAL A 151 -3.42 -23.02 -6.34
CA VAL A 151 -3.45 -23.65 -7.67
C VAL A 151 -4.87 -24.09 -8.04
N ASN A 152 -5.62 -24.65 -7.08
CA ASN A 152 -7.01 -25.08 -7.32
C ASN A 152 -7.98 -23.91 -7.45
N ASN A 153 -7.70 -22.76 -6.82
CA ASN A 153 -8.58 -21.57 -6.87
C ASN A 153 -8.12 -20.48 -7.84
N ALA A 154 -6.99 -20.63 -8.53
CA ALA A 154 -6.47 -19.66 -9.50
C ALA A 154 -7.41 -19.39 -10.69
N LYS A 155 -8.41 -20.25 -10.93
CA LYS A 155 -9.45 -20.06 -11.96
C LYS A 155 -10.61 -19.17 -11.50
N ASN A 156 -10.75 -18.93 -10.20
CA ASN A 156 -11.85 -18.13 -9.65
C ASN A 156 -11.46 -16.66 -9.60
N ARG A 157 -12.12 -15.86 -10.45
CA ARG A 157 -11.94 -14.40 -10.64
C ARG A 157 -12.12 -13.53 -9.37
N TRP A 158 -12.51 -14.11 -8.25
CA TRP A 158 -12.86 -13.41 -7.00
C TRP A 158 -11.68 -13.18 -6.04
N PHE A 159 -10.49 -13.69 -6.35
CA PHE A 159 -9.29 -13.58 -5.52
C PHE A 159 -8.19 -12.65 -6.08
N LEU A 160 -8.48 -11.95 -7.18
CA LEU A 160 -7.64 -10.92 -7.81
C LEU A 160 -8.36 -9.57 -7.77
#